data_AF-A0ABD6CQS3-F1
#
_entry.id   AF-A0ABD6CQS3-F1
#
_cell.length_a   1.000
_cell.length_b   1.000
_cell.length_c   1.000
_cell.angle_alpha   90.00
_cell.angle_beta   90.00
_cell.angle_gamma   90.00
#
_symmetry.space_group_name_H-M   'P 1'
#
loop_
_entity.id
_entity.type
_entity.pdbx_description
1 polymer ?
#
loop_
_entity_poly.entity_id
_entity_poly.type
_entity_poly.pdbx_seq_one_letter_code
_entity_poly.pdbx_strand_id
1 'polypeptide(L)'
;MASDVPPPTLDVPDGWRLVSEERTTPFDVRVVTVTANTRIYEDVDLRERLADVADTAVTWRFVFASRLRIRPANPPSRTLSALVTERANSRFVDVLGERGFESIDRADARRFDVGADRDPSDDTSAGTDATLPVTEATRYRARVRLDGRTVPVEAYFAAWAAGDGEYLLGGGAYPLSVPGPESFDPERARDELFSMLRSIR
;
A
#
# COMPACT_ATOMS: atom_id res chain seq x y z
N MET A 1 -20.56 18.74 -8.34
CA MET A 1 -20.19 18.45 -6.94
C MET A 1 -19.23 17.27 -6.97
N ALA A 2 -17.94 17.51 -6.74
CA ALA A 2 -16.96 16.43 -6.62
C ALA A 2 -17.41 15.59 -5.41
N SER A 3 -17.79 14.34 -5.67
CA SER A 3 -18.09 13.46 -4.56
C SER A 3 -16.78 13.15 -3.87
N ASP A 4 -16.66 13.66 -2.66
CA ASP A 4 -15.50 13.42 -1.82
C ASP A 4 -15.36 11.90 -1.63
N VAL A 5 -14.19 11.38 -1.98
CA VAL A 5 -13.82 10.00 -1.67
C VAL A 5 -13.21 10.08 -0.27
N PRO A 6 -13.85 9.47 0.75
CA PRO A 6 -13.33 9.54 2.10
C PRO A 6 -11.92 8.93 2.13
N PRO A 7 -11.01 9.50 2.92
CA PRO A 7 -9.66 8.95 2.99
C PRO A 7 -9.69 7.53 3.57
N PRO A 8 -8.77 6.66 3.15
CA PRO A 8 -8.63 5.34 3.76
C PRO A 8 -8.15 5.46 5.20
N THR A 9 -8.47 4.46 6.00
CA THR A 9 -7.92 4.30 7.36
C THR A 9 -7.04 3.07 7.41
N LEU A 10 -5.94 3.12 8.17
CA LEU A 10 -5.10 1.97 8.47
C LEU A 10 -4.53 2.08 9.88
N ASP A 11 -4.37 0.94 10.54
CA ASP A 11 -3.75 0.86 11.85
C ASP A 11 -2.24 0.90 11.69
N VAL A 12 -1.62 2.01 12.08
CA VAL A 12 -0.17 2.22 12.02
C VAL A 12 0.49 1.93 13.37
N PRO A 13 1.63 1.21 13.41
CA PRO A 13 2.42 1.05 14.62
C PRO A 13 2.97 2.37 15.15
N ASP A 14 3.43 2.34 16.41
CA ASP A 14 4.20 3.45 16.96
C ASP A 14 5.43 3.77 16.10
N GLY A 15 5.75 5.06 16.01
CA GLY A 15 6.84 5.60 15.18
C GLY A 15 6.48 5.90 13.72
N TRP A 16 5.38 5.35 13.21
CA TRP A 16 4.86 5.70 11.89
C TRP A 16 4.04 6.98 11.94
N ARG A 17 4.20 7.85 10.94
CA ARG A 17 3.46 9.13 10.82
C ARG A 17 2.94 9.35 9.41
N LEU A 18 1.77 9.96 9.32
CA LEU A 18 1.21 10.44 8.05
C LEU A 18 2.08 11.59 7.52
N VAL A 19 2.66 11.42 6.35
CA VAL A 19 3.52 12.44 5.71
C VAL A 19 2.86 13.11 4.51
N SER A 20 1.90 12.44 3.87
CA SER A 20 1.14 12.98 2.74
C SER A 20 -0.29 12.43 2.72
N GLU A 21 -1.25 13.31 2.44
CA GLU A 21 -2.62 12.96 2.04
C GLU A 21 -2.94 13.72 0.75
N GLU A 22 -3.29 12.99 -0.31
CA GLU A 22 -3.52 13.55 -1.63
C GLU A 22 -4.81 13.03 -2.24
N ARG A 23 -5.60 13.94 -2.83
CA ARG A 23 -6.77 13.61 -3.64
C ARG A 23 -6.45 13.85 -5.11
N THR A 24 -6.68 12.84 -5.93
CA THR A 24 -6.41 12.91 -7.37
C THR A 24 -7.60 12.41 -8.16
N THR A 25 -7.70 12.83 -9.43
CA THR A 25 -8.63 12.25 -10.40
C THR A 25 -7.79 11.61 -11.50
N PRO A 26 -7.23 10.40 -11.27
CA PRO A 26 -6.26 9.80 -12.19
C PRO A 26 -6.84 9.50 -13.58
N PHE A 27 -8.18 9.46 -13.70
CA PHE A 27 -8.86 9.27 -14.97
C PHE A 27 -10.17 10.03 -14.99
N ASP A 28 -10.36 10.92 -15.96
CA ASP A 28 -11.62 11.62 -16.18
C ASP A 28 -11.90 11.71 -17.69
N VAL A 29 -12.82 10.88 -18.16
CA VAL A 29 -13.30 10.89 -19.54
C VAL A 29 -14.82 10.86 -19.54
N ARG A 30 -15.46 11.35 -20.61
CA ARG A 30 -16.93 11.55 -20.72
C ARG A 30 -17.83 10.42 -20.19
N VAL A 31 -17.33 9.19 -20.08
CA VAL A 31 -18.08 8.00 -19.66
C VAL A 31 -17.68 7.50 -18.27
N VAL A 32 -16.45 7.77 -17.82
CA VAL A 32 -15.92 7.25 -16.54
C VAL A 32 -15.03 8.29 -15.85
N THR A 33 -15.30 8.55 -14.57
CA THR A 33 -14.44 9.35 -13.69
C THR A 33 -13.93 8.46 -12.55
N VAL A 34 -12.63 8.48 -12.29
CA VAL A 34 -11.98 7.79 -11.19
C VAL A 34 -11.38 8.84 -10.26
N THR A 35 -11.82 8.85 -9.01
CA THR A 35 -11.26 9.71 -7.96
C THR A 35 -10.55 8.83 -6.95
N ALA A 36 -9.36 9.24 -6.53
CA ALA A 36 -8.54 8.53 -5.55
C ALA A 36 -8.20 9.46 -4.38
N ASN A 37 -8.26 8.93 -3.16
CA ASN A 37 -7.76 9.58 -1.96
C ASN A 37 -6.69 8.68 -1.34
N THR A 38 -5.44 9.15 -1.35
CA THR A 38 -4.25 8.40 -0.96
C THR A 38 -3.64 8.99 0.29
N ARG A 39 -3.28 8.14 1.25
CA ARG A 39 -2.48 8.48 2.42
C ARG A 39 -1.18 7.72 2.42
N ILE A 40 -0.10 8.40 2.77
CA ILE A 40 1.24 7.83 2.84
C ILE A 40 1.80 8.04 4.24
N TYR A 41 2.28 6.94 4.82
CA TYR A 41 2.90 6.90 6.12
C TYR A 41 4.34 6.44 5.99
N GLU A 42 5.19 7.00 6.85
CA GLU A 42 6.62 6.66 6.90
C GLU A 42 7.03 6.40 8.34
N ASP A 43 8.03 5.52 8.51
CA ASP A 43 8.64 5.22 9.80
C ASP A 43 9.58 6.35 10.20
N VAL A 44 9.04 7.32 10.94
CA VAL A 44 9.77 8.54 11.32
C VAL A 44 10.82 8.25 12.36
N ASP A 45 10.49 7.43 13.35
CA ASP A 45 11.42 7.10 14.43
C ASP A 45 12.67 6.37 13.89
N LEU A 46 12.50 5.43 12.95
CA LEU A 46 13.64 4.77 12.31
C LEU A 46 14.44 5.74 11.43
N ARG A 47 13.77 6.64 10.70
CA ARG A 47 14.47 7.68 9.91
C ARG A 47 15.31 8.58 10.82
N GLU A 48 14.78 8.98 11.97
CA GLU A 48 15.49 9.80 12.95
C GLU A 48 16.69 9.08 13.57
N ARG A 49 16.56 7.79 13.92
CA ARG A 49 17.70 6.99 14.42
C ARG A 49 18.82 6.84 13.40
N LEU A 50 18.47 6.82 12.11
CA LEU A 50 19.43 6.73 11.01
C LEU A 50 19.90 8.09 10.49
N ALA A 51 19.41 9.21 11.02
CA ALA A 51 19.74 10.55 10.54
C ALA A 51 21.24 10.88 10.61
N ASP A 52 21.94 10.33 11.59
CA ASP A 52 23.38 10.55 11.76
C ASP A 52 24.25 9.74 10.80
N VAL A 53 23.69 8.68 10.19
CA VAL A 53 24.44 7.69 9.39
C VAL A 53 23.91 7.51 7.98
N ALA A 54 22.79 8.12 7.63
CA ALA A 54 22.19 8.04 6.32
C ALA A 54 21.69 9.42 5.88
N ASP A 55 21.87 9.74 4.59
CA ASP A 55 21.21 10.89 3.99
C ASP A 55 19.69 10.61 3.93
N THR A 56 18.96 11.13 4.91
CA THR A 56 17.54 10.83 5.16
C THR A 56 16.59 11.53 4.19
N ALA A 57 17.11 12.24 3.18
CA ALA A 57 16.29 12.94 2.19
C ALA A 57 15.46 11.97 1.32
N VAL A 58 15.84 10.69 1.24
CA VAL A 58 15.14 9.68 0.43
C VAL A 58 14.17 8.88 1.30
N THR A 59 12.90 8.75 0.89
CA THR A 59 11.96 7.85 1.57
C THR A 59 12.20 6.40 1.14
N TRP A 60 12.81 5.61 2.02
CA TRP A 60 13.16 4.21 1.76
C TRP A 60 12.28 3.18 2.49
N ARG A 61 11.54 3.58 3.54
CA ARG A 61 10.53 2.77 4.24
C ARG A 61 9.21 3.51 4.34
N PHE A 62 8.17 3.00 3.69
CA PHE A 62 6.86 3.63 3.66
C PHE A 62 5.73 2.61 3.47
N VAL A 63 4.52 3.00 3.83
CA VAL A 63 3.27 2.34 3.50
C VAL A 63 2.29 3.38 2.98
N PHE A 64 1.44 2.99 2.05
CA PHE A 64 0.35 3.82 1.59
C PHE A 64 -0.94 3.03 1.49
N ALA A 65 -2.05 3.74 1.65
CA ALA A 65 -3.38 3.25 1.36
C ALA A 65 -4.06 4.25 0.42
N SER A 66 -4.86 3.76 -0.52
CA SER A 66 -5.66 4.60 -1.40
C SER A 66 -7.08 4.04 -1.53
N ARG A 67 -8.08 4.91 -1.36
CA ARG A 67 -9.47 4.59 -1.68
C ARG A 67 -9.81 5.19 -3.03
N LEU A 68 -10.27 4.36 -3.94
CA LEU A 68 -10.69 4.71 -5.30
C LEU A 68 -12.21 4.61 -5.41
N ARG A 69 -12.82 5.59 -6.06
CA ARG A 69 -14.22 5.56 -6.48
C ARG A 69 -14.32 5.78 -7.98
N ILE A 70 -15.01 4.87 -8.65
CA ILE A 70 -15.29 4.85 -10.08
C ILE A 70 -16.74 5.29 -10.28
N ARG A 71 -16.95 6.23 -11.22
CA ARG A 71 -18.28 6.73 -11.59
C ARG A 71 -18.53 6.57 -13.09
N PRO A 72 -19.71 6.08 -13.52
CA PRO A 72 -20.81 5.59 -12.67
C PRO A 72 -20.40 4.35 -11.86
N ALA A 73 -21.02 4.18 -10.69
CA ALA A 73 -20.75 3.02 -9.85
C ALA A 73 -21.25 1.77 -10.55
N ASN A 74 -20.33 0.87 -10.89
CA ASN A 74 -20.62 -0.43 -11.47
C ASN A 74 -20.13 -1.50 -10.51
N PRO A 75 -20.86 -2.62 -10.35
CA PRO A 75 -20.37 -3.76 -9.61
C PRO A 75 -18.99 -4.18 -10.13
N PRO A 76 -18.04 -4.53 -9.24
CA PRO A 76 -16.72 -4.96 -9.66
C PRO A 76 -16.83 -6.23 -10.53
N SER A 77 -16.38 -6.13 -11.78
CA SER A 77 -16.25 -7.28 -12.68
C SER A 77 -14.81 -7.76 -12.70
N ARG A 78 -14.57 -9.05 -13.03
CA ARG A 78 -13.19 -9.58 -13.14
C ARG A 78 -12.33 -8.75 -14.10
N THR A 79 -12.90 -8.34 -15.23
CA THR A 79 -12.21 -7.52 -16.23
C THR A 79 -11.88 -6.13 -15.70
N LEU A 80 -12.81 -5.48 -15.00
CA LEU A 80 -12.58 -4.18 -14.40
C LEU A 80 -11.53 -4.25 -13.29
N SER A 81 -11.63 -5.23 -12.40
CA SER A 81 -10.66 -5.44 -11.33
C SER A 81 -9.26 -5.74 -11.87
N ALA A 82 -9.14 -6.55 -12.92
CA ALA A 82 -7.86 -6.79 -13.59
C ALA A 82 -7.27 -5.49 -14.17
N LEU A 83 -8.09 -4.67 -14.84
CA LEU A 83 -7.65 -3.40 -15.39
C LEU A 83 -7.21 -2.40 -14.31
N VAL A 84 -7.98 -2.28 -13.22
CA VAL A 84 -7.64 -1.42 -12.07
C VAL A 84 -6.33 -1.88 -11.44
N THR A 85 -6.19 -3.19 -11.18
CA THR A 85 -4.97 -3.76 -10.61
C THR A 85 -3.77 -3.52 -11.50
N GLU A 86 -3.88 -3.73 -12.82
CA GLU A 86 -2.78 -3.50 -13.76
C GLU A 86 -2.37 -2.03 -13.79
N ARG A 87 -3.34 -1.12 -13.91
CA ARG A 87 -3.07 0.32 -13.95
C ARG A 87 -2.46 0.84 -12.65
N ALA A 88 -2.92 0.32 -11.53
CA ALA A 88 -2.42 0.69 -10.21
C ALA A 88 -1.02 0.12 -9.94
N ASN A 89 -0.72 -1.10 -10.39
CA ASN A 89 0.65 -1.65 -10.36
C ASN A 89 1.61 -0.78 -11.17
N SER A 90 1.22 -0.38 -12.40
CA SER A 90 2.04 0.53 -13.21
C SER A 90 2.30 1.84 -12.49
N ARG A 91 1.28 2.46 -11.88
CA ARG A 91 1.47 3.71 -11.12
C ARG A 91 2.33 3.50 -9.88
N PHE A 92 2.24 2.35 -9.22
CA PHE A 92 3.09 2.03 -8.06
C PHE A 92 4.56 1.94 -8.45
N VAL A 93 4.89 1.33 -9.59
CA VAL A 93 6.26 1.31 -10.13
C VAL A 93 6.76 2.73 -10.42
N ASP A 94 5.92 3.60 -11.00
CA ASP A 94 6.28 5.01 -11.21
C ASP A 94 6.58 5.72 -9.87
N VAL A 95 5.75 5.49 -8.85
CA VAL A 95 5.94 6.07 -7.50
C VAL A 95 7.23 5.57 -6.85
N LEU A 96 7.60 4.30 -7.03
CA LEU A 96 8.90 3.80 -6.59
C LEU A 96 10.03 4.55 -7.33
N GLY A 97 9.94 4.75 -8.64
CA GLY A 97 10.93 5.54 -9.38
C GLY A 97 11.03 7.00 -8.88
N GLU A 98 9.90 7.66 -8.70
CA GLU A 98 9.80 9.04 -8.18
C GLU A 98 10.39 9.17 -6.77
N ARG A 99 10.36 8.09 -5.97
CA ARG A 99 10.95 8.03 -4.61
C ARG A 99 12.42 7.63 -4.60
N GLY A 100 13.06 7.49 -5.77
CA GLY A 100 14.49 7.18 -5.87
C GLY A 100 14.83 5.69 -5.78
N PHE A 101 13.84 4.81 -5.96
CA PHE A 101 14.09 3.38 -6.11
C PHE A 101 14.52 3.07 -7.56
N GLU A 102 15.51 2.19 -7.69
CA GLU A 102 16.13 1.78 -8.95
C GLU A 102 16.03 0.26 -9.15
N SER A 103 16.24 -0.22 -10.37
CA SER A 103 16.19 -1.66 -10.72
C SER A 103 14.92 -2.36 -10.21
N ILE A 104 13.76 -1.78 -10.51
CA ILE A 104 12.46 -2.27 -10.03
C ILE A 104 12.02 -3.46 -10.89
N ASP A 105 12.06 -4.65 -10.30
CA ASP A 105 11.70 -5.90 -10.94
C ASP A 105 10.50 -6.54 -10.25
N ARG A 106 9.49 -6.95 -11.03
CA ARG A 106 8.37 -7.75 -10.51
C ARG A 106 8.89 -9.16 -10.17
N ALA A 107 8.60 -9.61 -8.96
CA ALA A 107 9.01 -10.93 -8.48
C ALA A 107 7.81 -11.87 -8.41
N ASP A 108 7.45 -12.33 -7.22
CA ASP A 108 6.34 -13.23 -6.92
C ASP A 108 5.08 -12.47 -6.43
N ALA A 109 3.99 -13.21 -6.20
CA ALA A 109 2.79 -12.68 -5.55
C ALA A 109 2.53 -13.42 -4.24
N ARG A 110 2.06 -12.70 -3.23
CA ARG A 110 1.76 -13.23 -1.89
C ARG A 110 0.30 -13.01 -1.54
N ARG A 111 -0.38 -14.08 -1.13
CA ARG A 111 -1.76 -14.01 -0.65
C ARG A 111 -1.82 -13.53 0.79
N PHE A 112 -2.84 -12.72 1.08
CA PHE A 112 -3.20 -12.34 2.45
C PHE A 112 -4.70 -12.05 2.54
N ASP A 113 -5.25 -12.26 3.73
CA ASP A 113 -6.66 -11.98 4.04
C ASP A 113 -6.87 -10.48 4.22
N VAL A 114 -7.99 -9.96 3.73
CA VAL A 114 -8.35 -8.55 3.88
C VAL A 114 -9.58 -8.40 4.76
N GLY A 115 -9.61 -7.37 5.61
CA GLY A 115 -10.78 -7.03 6.41
C GLY A 115 -10.92 -7.83 7.70
N ALA A 116 -9.87 -7.83 8.53
CA ALA A 116 -9.80 -8.55 9.80
C ALA A 116 -10.77 -8.06 10.90
N ASP A 117 -11.85 -7.36 10.54
CA ASP A 117 -12.76 -6.74 11.51
C ASP A 117 -14.16 -6.61 10.89
N ARG A 118 -14.80 -7.75 10.61
CA ARG A 118 -16.26 -7.78 10.71
C ARG A 118 -16.57 -7.81 12.19
N ASP A 119 -17.40 -6.87 12.63
CA ASP A 119 -17.91 -6.81 14.00
C ASP A 119 -18.44 -8.20 14.39
N PRO A 120 -17.94 -8.85 15.46
CA PRO A 120 -18.43 -10.15 15.90
C PRO A 120 -19.90 -10.10 16.34
N SER A 121 -20.51 -8.91 16.44
CA SER A 121 -21.93 -8.73 16.71
C SER A 121 -22.84 -8.75 15.48
N ASP A 122 -22.31 -8.89 14.26
CA ASP A 122 -23.09 -9.15 13.05
C ASP A 122 -23.50 -10.65 13.02
N ASP A 123 -24.31 -11.03 14.01
CA ASP A 123 -24.79 -12.38 14.34
C ASP A 123 -25.88 -12.86 13.36
N THR A 124 -25.55 -12.86 12.07
CA THR A 124 -26.33 -13.57 11.05
C THR A 124 -25.47 -14.60 10.33
N SER A 125 -24.72 -15.41 11.08
CA SER A 125 -24.36 -16.79 10.70
C SER A 125 -23.66 -17.51 11.86
N ALA A 126 -24.47 -18.12 12.73
CA ALA A 126 -24.00 -19.24 13.53
C ALA A 126 -23.57 -20.38 12.58
N GLY A 127 -22.26 -20.63 12.52
CA GLY A 127 -21.67 -21.79 11.86
C GLY A 127 -20.96 -21.48 10.54
N THR A 128 -19.81 -22.14 10.36
CA THR A 128 -18.87 -22.13 9.20
C THR A 128 -17.92 -20.94 9.08
N ASP A 129 -16.65 -21.20 9.39
CA ASP A 129 -15.46 -20.76 8.63
C ASP A 129 -15.71 -19.54 7.72
N ALA A 130 -15.80 -18.35 8.32
CA ALA A 130 -15.92 -17.12 7.57
C ALA A 130 -14.59 -16.87 6.86
N THR A 131 -14.41 -17.48 5.68
CA THR A 131 -13.25 -17.28 4.82
C THR A 131 -13.20 -15.78 4.49
N LEU A 132 -12.25 -15.07 5.12
CA LEU A 132 -11.98 -13.68 4.79
C LEU A 132 -11.63 -13.59 3.30
N PRO A 133 -12.04 -12.50 2.61
CA PRO A 133 -11.66 -12.32 1.22
C PRO A 133 -10.13 -12.26 1.10
N VAL A 134 -9.56 -13.20 0.36
CA VAL A 134 -8.13 -13.28 0.08
C VAL A 134 -7.80 -12.38 -1.10
N THR A 135 -6.74 -11.58 -0.96
CA THR A 135 -6.15 -10.80 -2.06
C THR A 135 -4.71 -11.20 -2.32
N GLU A 136 -4.19 -10.83 -3.49
CA GLU A 136 -2.80 -11.08 -3.90
C GLU A 136 -2.00 -9.77 -3.93
N ALA A 137 -0.99 -9.67 -3.07
CA ALA A 137 0.03 -8.64 -3.14
C ALA A 137 1.11 -9.03 -4.16
N THR A 138 1.28 -8.23 -5.20
CA THR A 138 2.45 -8.34 -6.09
C THR A 138 3.68 -7.83 -5.35
N ARG A 139 4.73 -8.65 -5.32
CA ARG A 139 6.05 -8.27 -4.79
C ARG A 139 6.91 -7.69 -5.89
N TYR A 140 7.62 -6.64 -5.54
CA TYR A 140 8.67 -6.02 -6.32
C TYR A 140 9.98 -6.08 -5.54
N ARG A 141 11.06 -6.28 -6.27
CA ARG A 141 12.43 -6.10 -5.78
C ARG A 141 12.96 -4.82 -6.38
N ALA A 142 13.59 -4.01 -5.57
CA ALA A 142 14.20 -2.76 -6.00
C ALA A 142 15.50 -2.53 -5.24
N ARG A 143 16.14 -1.40 -5.53
CA ARG A 143 17.32 -0.93 -4.83
C ARG A 143 17.13 0.54 -4.48
N VAL A 144 17.65 0.97 -3.35
CA VAL A 144 17.69 2.37 -2.96
C VAL A 144 19.10 2.74 -2.53
N ARG A 145 19.49 4.01 -2.74
CA ARG A 145 20.76 4.52 -2.22
C ARG A 145 20.54 5.02 -0.80
N LEU A 146 21.27 4.43 0.15
CA LEU A 146 21.25 4.79 1.55
C LEU A 146 22.69 4.91 2.03
N ASP A 147 23.10 6.10 2.51
CA ASP A 147 24.50 6.40 2.87
C ASP A 147 25.51 6.09 1.73
N GLY A 148 25.15 6.47 0.50
CA GLY A 148 25.97 6.18 -0.69
C GLY A 148 26.05 4.69 -1.09
N ARG A 149 25.46 3.78 -0.31
CA ARG A 149 25.41 2.33 -0.57
C ARG A 149 24.11 1.95 -1.23
N THR A 150 24.17 0.97 -2.12
CA THR A 150 22.98 0.40 -2.76
C THR A 150 22.43 -0.71 -1.88
N VAL A 151 21.24 -0.48 -1.33
CA VAL A 151 20.55 -1.41 -0.42
C VAL A 151 19.40 -2.08 -1.16
N PRO A 152 19.29 -3.42 -1.13
CA PRO A 152 18.13 -4.12 -1.67
C PRO A 152 16.85 -3.76 -0.91
N VAL A 153 15.74 -3.66 -1.64
CA VAL A 153 14.42 -3.30 -1.13
C VAL A 153 13.41 -4.33 -1.60
N GLU A 154 12.46 -4.63 -0.72
CA GLU A 154 11.21 -5.28 -1.10
C GLU A 154 10.06 -4.29 -1.03
N ALA A 155 9.19 -4.37 -2.02
CA ALA A 155 7.96 -3.60 -2.05
C ALA A 155 6.78 -4.52 -2.39
N TYR A 156 5.62 -4.21 -1.84
CA TYR A 156 4.40 -4.98 -2.08
C TYR A 156 3.27 -4.04 -2.48
N PHE A 157 2.42 -4.52 -3.38
CA PHE A 157 1.24 -3.79 -3.84
C PHE A 157 0.05 -4.74 -4.01
N ALA A 158 -1.10 -4.35 -3.48
CA ALA A 158 -2.36 -5.05 -3.65
C ALA A 158 -3.49 -4.07 -3.92
N ALA A 159 -4.48 -4.53 -4.68
CA ALA A 159 -5.73 -3.83 -4.92
C ALA A 159 -6.89 -4.82 -4.77
N TRP A 160 -7.97 -4.39 -4.12
CA TRP A 160 -9.16 -5.21 -3.92
C TRP A 160 -10.43 -4.36 -3.99
N ALA A 161 -11.54 -4.99 -4.36
CA ALA A 161 -12.83 -4.32 -4.36
C ALA A 161 -13.34 -4.15 -2.93
N ALA A 162 -13.88 -2.97 -2.62
CA ALA A 162 -14.47 -2.64 -1.33
C ALA A 162 -15.99 -2.46 -1.39
N GLY A 163 -16.54 -2.29 -2.60
CA GLY A 163 -17.95 -2.13 -2.87
C GLY A 163 -18.21 -1.79 -4.33
N ASP A 164 -19.45 -1.44 -4.65
CA ASP A 164 -19.83 -1.06 -6.01
C ASP A 164 -19.12 0.22 -6.45
N GLY A 165 -18.30 0.10 -7.49
CA GLY A 165 -17.45 1.19 -7.96
C GLY A 165 -16.37 1.63 -6.96
N GLU A 166 -16.07 0.85 -5.93
CA GLU A 166 -15.06 1.20 -4.92
C GLU A 166 -13.95 0.17 -4.81
N TYR A 167 -12.72 0.66 -4.78
CA TYR A 167 -11.52 -0.14 -4.64
C TYR A 167 -10.63 0.41 -3.53
N LEU A 168 -10.02 -0.48 -2.77
CA LEU A 168 -8.95 -0.16 -1.84
C LEU A 168 -7.65 -0.70 -2.41
N LEU A 169 -6.62 0.14 -2.30
CA LEU A 169 -5.27 -0.15 -2.72
C LEU A 169 -4.38 0.00 -1.49
N GLY A 170 -3.42 -0.90 -1.37
CA GLY A 170 -2.44 -0.87 -0.31
C GLY A 170 -1.09 -1.29 -0.84
N GLY A 171 -0.05 -0.62 -0.39
CA GLY A 171 1.30 -1.04 -0.70
C GLY A 171 2.33 -0.34 0.15
N GLY A 172 3.59 -0.70 -0.05
CA GLY A 172 4.69 -0.13 0.71
C GLY A 172 6.01 -0.74 0.31
N ALA A 173 7.09 -0.19 0.85
CA ALA A 173 8.43 -0.67 0.64
C ALA A 173 9.23 -0.64 1.94
N TYR A 174 10.17 -1.57 2.07
CA TYR A 174 11.15 -1.61 3.15
C TYR A 174 12.49 -2.15 2.63
N PRO A 175 13.62 -1.68 3.19
CA PRO A 175 14.92 -2.18 2.81
C PRO A 175 15.18 -3.54 3.46
N LEU A 176 16.10 -4.32 2.92
CA LEU A 176 16.51 -5.59 3.50
C LEU A 176 17.61 -5.45 4.57
N SER A 177 18.19 -4.26 4.68
CA SER A 177 19.17 -3.89 5.70
C SER A 177 19.20 -2.36 5.87
N VAL A 178 19.78 -1.88 6.96
CA VAL A 178 20.02 -0.44 7.18
C VAL A 178 21.52 -0.22 7.46
N PRO A 179 22.08 0.96 7.16
CA PRO A 179 23.43 1.32 7.55
C PRO A 179 23.53 1.52 9.07
N GLY A 180 24.76 1.51 9.57
CA GLY A 180 25.04 1.75 10.98
C GLY A 180 24.96 0.49 11.85
N PRO A 181 25.01 0.66 13.19
CA PRO A 181 25.00 -0.45 14.15
C PRO A 181 23.59 -1.01 14.41
N GLU A 182 22.55 -0.39 13.83
CA GLU A 182 21.16 -0.78 14.06
C GLU A 182 20.87 -2.13 13.42
N SER A 183 20.32 -3.06 14.21
CA SER A 183 19.84 -4.33 13.69
C SER A 183 18.50 -4.12 13.00
N PHE A 184 18.39 -4.59 11.76
CA PHE A 184 17.16 -4.53 10.99
C PHE A 184 16.75 -5.94 10.58
N ASP A 185 15.57 -6.36 11.01
CA ASP A 185 14.98 -7.64 10.66
C ASP A 185 13.99 -7.46 9.50
N PRO A 186 14.35 -7.89 8.27
CA PRO A 186 13.47 -7.76 7.12
C PRO A 186 12.22 -8.64 7.20
N GLU A 187 12.24 -9.74 7.96
CA GLU A 187 11.06 -10.59 8.13
C GLU A 187 10.03 -9.90 9.01
N ARG A 188 10.48 -9.29 10.11
CA ARG A 188 9.63 -8.46 10.96
C ARG A 188 9.08 -7.25 10.20
N ALA A 189 9.91 -6.59 9.38
CA ALA A 189 9.46 -5.45 8.56
C ALA A 189 8.37 -5.86 7.55
N ARG A 190 8.51 -7.04 6.95
CA ARG A 190 7.48 -7.63 6.09
C ARG A 190 6.19 -7.88 6.85
N ASP A 191 6.26 -8.54 7.99
CA ASP A 191 5.08 -8.91 8.76
C ASP A 191 4.33 -7.67 9.27
N GLU A 192 5.07 -6.63 9.66
CA GLU A 192 4.52 -5.32 10.00
C GLU A 192 3.83 -4.66 8.81
N LEU A 193 4.46 -4.64 7.62
CA LEU A 193 3.83 -4.13 6.40
C LEU A 193 2.52 -4.87 6.12
N PHE A 194 2.52 -6.20 6.13
CA PHE A 194 1.30 -6.97 5.89
C PHE A 194 0.25 -6.74 6.98
N SER A 195 0.63 -6.52 8.24
CA SER A 195 -0.33 -6.13 9.29
C SER A 195 -1.01 -4.80 8.97
N MET A 196 -0.25 -3.79 8.50
CA MET A 196 -0.81 -2.51 8.05
C MET A 196 -1.69 -2.65 6.81
N LEU A 197 -1.31 -3.49 5.84
CA LEU A 197 -2.14 -3.74 4.66
C LEU A 197 -3.47 -4.41 4.99
N ARG A 198 -3.48 -5.31 5.99
CA ARG A 198 -4.70 -5.99 6.46
C ARG A 198 -5.70 -5.07 7.16
N SER A 199 -5.22 -3.99 7.78
CA SER A 199 -6.06 -3.03 8.50
C SER A 199 -6.65 -1.93 7.63
N ILE A 200 -6.30 -1.88 6.32
CA ILE A 200 -6.81 -0.87 5.40
C ILE A 200 -8.33 -1.00 5.22
N ARG A 201 -9.04 0.11 5.43
CA ARG A 201 -10.50 0.24 5.25
C ARG A 201 -10.85 1.48 4.44
#